data_AF-Q8DTZ9-F1
#
_entry.id   AF-Q8DTZ9-F1
#
_cell.length_a   1.000
_cell.length_b   1.000
_cell.length_c   1.000
_cell.angle_alpha   90.00
_cell.angle_beta   90.00
_cell.angle_gamma   90.00
#
_symmetry.space_group_name_H-M   'P 1'
#
loop_
_entity.id
_entity.type
_entity.pdbx_description
1 polymer ?
#
loop_
_entity_poly.entity_id
_entity_poly.type
_entity_poly.pdbx_seq_one_letter_code
_entity_poly.pdbx_strand_id
1 'polypeptide(L)'
;MIFDSLESIFNILEKINVRRKHIKIESINITDDRSSKEYVKTLGTPNENHYSNLVHNIVTVQNNSGKTQAITSVQLKNVQLTSKSFPVIQYDGGFINDTQEFCFMLINNGNKAGQTADCMVKFYATEQSQKKYELLLEYPIETQEIEEGQIKVVALVDYLNNFKQYFEENDNVRGIRVEVIRNEKVLFDDGQGYNREQGRFVKPLGGTGIPINLNKTLFRVPRGFKFEKELIQKCHQPLNIGTNTIDFYILTEETASLNYEVELISGNKRICPPQNEGKIKLDVFVPCYKVLDNHTYGKFYEVLEKQGIRCDDIFTVTDMKLIKEDLVYNIYEPLEKMDW
;
A
#
# COMPACT_ATOMS: atom_id res chain seq x y z
N MET A 1 -31.59 -62.26 -18.57
CA MET A 1 -32.20 -61.19 -19.39
C MET A 1 -32.53 -59.92 -18.60
N ILE A 2 -33.32 -59.95 -17.51
CA ILE A 2 -33.58 -58.72 -16.71
C ILE A 2 -32.35 -58.31 -15.88
N PHE A 3 -31.63 -59.25 -15.27
CA PHE A 3 -30.40 -58.96 -14.50
C PHE A 3 -29.26 -58.38 -15.35
N ASP A 4 -29.00 -58.95 -16.54
CA ASP A 4 -27.96 -58.46 -17.47
C ASP A 4 -28.23 -57.01 -17.93
N SER A 5 -29.51 -56.62 -18.04
CA SER A 5 -29.91 -55.27 -18.42
C SER A 5 -29.66 -54.25 -17.30
N LEU A 6 -29.85 -54.64 -16.04
CA LEU A 6 -29.60 -53.77 -14.87
C LEU A 6 -28.09 -53.56 -14.65
N GLU A 7 -27.29 -54.61 -14.80
CA GLU A 7 -25.83 -54.52 -14.66
C GLU A 7 -25.20 -53.67 -15.79
N SER A 8 -25.75 -53.75 -17.00
CA SER A 8 -25.37 -52.88 -18.12
C SER A 8 -25.73 -51.41 -17.85
N ILE A 9 -26.93 -51.13 -17.31
CA ILE A 9 -27.35 -49.78 -16.93
C ILE A 9 -26.48 -49.22 -15.80
N PHE A 10 -26.16 -50.02 -14.77
CA PHE A 10 -25.27 -49.63 -13.69
C PHE A 10 -23.85 -49.30 -14.20
N ASN A 11 -23.29 -50.12 -15.08
CA ASN A 11 -21.99 -49.87 -15.71
C ASN A 11 -21.98 -48.61 -16.58
N ILE A 12 -23.09 -48.31 -17.27
CA ILE A 12 -23.24 -47.07 -18.04
C ILE A 12 -23.32 -45.87 -17.10
N LEU A 13 -24.09 -45.96 -16.01
CA LEU A 13 -24.22 -44.90 -15.01
C LEU A 13 -22.91 -44.64 -14.27
N GLU A 14 -22.16 -45.68 -13.91
CA GLU A 14 -20.80 -45.55 -13.36
C GLU A 14 -19.86 -44.88 -14.37
N LYS A 15 -19.84 -45.33 -15.64
CA LYS A 15 -19.02 -44.70 -16.68
C LYS A 15 -19.39 -43.24 -16.91
N ILE A 16 -20.67 -42.88 -16.80
CA ILE A 16 -21.15 -41.48 -16.88
C ILE A 16 -20.70 -40.68 -15.66
N ASN A 17 -20.83 -41.23 -14.44
CA ASN A 17 -20.41 -40.57 -13.20
C ASN A 17 -18.88 -40.39 -13.13
N VAL A 18 -18.10 -41.38 -13.54
CA VAL A 18 -16.62 -41.30 -13.61
C VAL A 18 -16.15 -40.25 -14.63
N ARG A 19 -16.94 -40.00 -15.69
CA ARG A 19 -16.65 -38.95 -16.70
C ARG A 19 -17.14 -37.56 -16.30
N ARG A 20 -18.03 -37.45 -15.31
CA ARG A 20 -18.49 -36.16 -14.81
C ARG A 20 -17.40 -35.54 -13.95
N LYS A 21 -16.85 -34.43 -14.44
CA LYS A 21 -15.97 -33.56 -13.66
C LYS A 21 -16.71 -33.08 -12.41
N HIS A 22 -16.38 -33.59 -11.24
CA HIS A 22 -16.96 -33.17 -9.97
C HIS A 22 -16.05 -32.13 -9.29
N ILE A 23 -15.93 -30.97 -9.94
CA ILE A 23 -15.20 -29.82 -9.40
C ILE A 23 -16.20 -28.77 -8.94
N LYS A 24 -15.99 -28.22 -7.74
CA LYS A 24 -16.80 -27.14 -7.15
C LYS A 24 -15.87 -26.07 -6.59
N ILE A 25 -16.24 -24.80 -6.77
CA ILE A 25 -15.61 -23.68 -6.06
C ILE A 25 -16.25 -23.62 -4.67
N GLU A 26 -15.43 -23.63 -3.64
CA GLU A 26 -15.87 -23.56 -2.24
C GLU A 26 -15.77 -22.14 -1.68
N SER A 27 -14.77 -21.36 -2.11
CA SER A 27 -14.63 -19.97 -1.69
C SER A 27 -13.70 -19.19 -2.62
N ILE A 28 -13.79 -17.87 -2.58
CA ILE A 28 -12.85 -16.95 -3.21
C ILE A 28 -12.40 -15.96 -2.14
N ASN A 29 -11.10 -15.91 -1.90
CA ASN A 29 -10.47 -14.98 -0.97
C ASN A 29 -9.59 -14.01 -1.74
N ILE A 30 -9.53 -12.77 -1.27
CA ILE A 30 -8.71 -11.72 -1.85
C ILE A 30 -7.70 -11.29 -0.80
N THR A 31 -6.43 -11.27 -1.18
CA THR A 31 -5.34 -10.83 -0.31
C THR A 31 -4.67 -9.61 -0.91
N ASP A 32 -4.25 -8.72 -0.03
CA ASP A 32 -3.46 -7.55 -0.35
C ASP A 32 -2.01 -7.79 0.09
N ASP A 33 -1.06 -7.52 -0.80
CA ASP A 33 0.37 -7.60 -0.50
C ASP A 33 0.85 -6.43 0.37
N ARG A 34 0.11 -5.31 0.42
CA ARG A 34 0.34 -4.16 1.31
C ARG A 34 -0.12 -4.41 2.74
N SER A 35 0.18 -5.59 3.27
CA SER A 35 -0.36 -6.24 4.49
C SER A 35 -0.19 -5.52 5.86
N SER A 36 -0.33 -4.19 5.92
CA SER A 36 -0.60 -3.42 7.13
C SER A 36 -2.03 -2.87 7.08
N LYS A 37 -2.96 -3.51 7.81
CA LYS A 37 -4.35 -3.01 7.94
C LYS A 37 -4.46 -1.67 8.67
N GLU A 38 -3.41 -1.24 9.38
CA GLU A 38 -3.36 0.08 10.02
C GLU A 38 -3.13 1.19 8.98
N TYR A 39 -2.35 0.89 7.95
CA TYR A 39 -1.94 1.84 6.92
C TYR A 39 -3.12 2.39 6.09
N VAL A 40 -4.05 1.52 5.69
CA VAL A 40 -5.22 1.89 4.87
C VAL A 40 -6.22 2.76 5.64
N LYS A 41 -6.22 2.69 6.98
CA LYS A 41 -7.08 3.53 7.84
C LYS A 41 -6.56 4.96 7.99
N THR A 42 -5.26 5.19 7.75
CA THR A 42 -4.63 6.51 7.93
C THR A 42 -4.67 7.42 6.70
N LEU A 43 -5.18 6.94 5.55
CA LEU A 43 -5.31 7.69 4.29
C LEU A 43 -6.29 8.89 4.34
N GLY A 44 -6.90 9.19 5.50
CA GLY A 44 -7.85 10.30 5.65
C GLY A 44 -9.17 10.12 4.91
N THR A 45 -9.33 9.04 4.13
CA THR A 45 -10.57 8.64 3.47
C THR A 45 -11.42 7.82 4.45
N PRO A 46 -12.67 8.22 4.75
CA PRO A 46 -13.51 7.47 5.67
C PRO A 46 -13.87 6.08 5.10
N ASN A 47 -13.54 5.03 5.86
CA ASN A 47 -14.18 3.71 5.86
C ASN A 47 -14.03 2.76 4.63
N GLU A 48 -13.10 2.98 3.69
CA GLU A 48 -12.89 2.05 2.57
C GLU A 48 -11.50 1.37 2.64
N ASN A 49 -11.49 0.03 2.72
CA ASN A 49 -10.25 -0.74 2.56
C ASN A 49 -9.81 -0.67 1.08
N HIS A 50 -8.68 -0.04 0.80
CA HIS A 50 -8.08 0.04 -0.53
C HIS A 50 -7.04 -1.07 -0.70
N TYR A 51 -7.16 -1.83 -1.80
CA TYR A 51 -6.20 -2.86 -2.19
C TYR A 51 -5.05 -2.26 -2.99
N SER A 52 -3.93 -2.98 -3.04
CA SER A 52 -2.90 -2.71 -4.02
C SER A 52 -3.37 -2.89 -5.46
N ASN A 53 -2.60 -2.33 -6.39
CA ASN A 53 -2.89 -2.43 -7.80
C ASN A 53 -2.66 -3.83 -8.38
N LEU A 54 -2.04 -4.73 -7.62
CA LEU A 54 -1.91 -6.14 -7.92
C LEU A 54 -2.81 -6.95 -6.98
N VAL A 55 -4.06 -7.14 -7.38
CA VAL A 55 -5.05 -7.86 -6.57
C VAL A 55 -4.81 -9.36 -6.66
N HIS A 56 -4.48 -10.00 -5.53
CA HIS A 56 -4.29 -11.44 -5.46
C HIS A 56 -5.60 -12.15 -5.09
N ASN A 57 -6.07 -13.00 -5.98
CA ASN A 57 -7.23 -13.86 -5.78
C ASN A 57 -6.79 -15.29 -5.50
N ILE A 58 -7.39 -15.90 -4.48
CA ILE A 58 -7.20 -17.29 -4.07
C ILE A 58 -8.55 -17.99 -4.11
N VAL A 59 -8.74 -18.87 -5.09
CA VAL A 59 -9.97 -19.66 -5.26
C VAL A 59 -9.76 -21.04 -4.65
N THR A 60 -10.56 -21.37 -3.63
CA THR A 60 -10.57 -22.71 -3.05
C THR A 60 -11.48 -23.60 -3.89
N VAL A 61 -10.95 -24.73 -4.34
CA VAL A 61 -11.63 -25.64 -5.26
C VAL A 61 -11.62 -27.04 -4.68
N GLN A 62 -12.78 -27.67 -4.65
CA GLN A 62 -12.94 -29.06 -4.27
C GLN A 62 -13.02 -29.94 -5.52
N ASN A 63 -12.08 -30.88 -5.66
CA ASN A 63 -12.14 -31.97 -6.63
C ASN A 63 -12.69 -33.23 -5.94
N ASN A 64 -13.99 -33.45 -6.10
CA ASN A 64 -14.71 -34.62 -5.57
C ASN A 64 -14.68 -35.82 -6.52
N SER A 65 -13.91 -35.78 -7.61
CA SER A 65 -13.72 -36.96 -8.43
C SER A 65 -12.64 -37.87 -7.82
N GLY A 66 -12.75 -39.18 -8.05
CA GLY A 66 -11.70 -40.14 -7.65
C GLY A 66 -10.42 -40.07 -8.49
N LYS A 67 -10.18 -38.98 -9.25
CA LYS A 67 -9.02 -38.80 -10.15
C LYS A 67 -8.53 -37.35 -10.15
N THR A 68 -7.26 -37.15 -10.51
CA THR A 68 -6.72 -35.82 -10.78
C THR A 68 -7.44 -35.19 -11.97
N GLN A 69 -7.82 -33.93 -11.83
CA GLN A 69 -8.35 -33.11 -12.92
C GLN A 69 -7.45 -31.89 -13.11
N ALA A 70 -7.78 -30.99 -14.05
CA ALA A 70 -7.06 -29.74 -14.19
C ALA A 70 -8.02 -28.60 -14.49
N ILE A 71 -7.75 -27.43 -13.93
CA ILE A 71 -8.27 -26.18 -14.47
C ILE A 71 -7.38 -25.79 -15.65
N THR A 72 -8.04 -25.44 -16.75
CA THR A 72 -7.43 -25.09 -18.03
C THR A 72 -7.46 -23.58 -18.29
N SER A 73 -8.36 -22.85 -17.61
CA SER A 73 -8.38 -21.39 -17.63
C SER A 73 -9.05 -20.82 -16.39
N VAL A 74 -8.64 -19.61 -16.02
CA VAL A 74 -9.43 -18.68 -15.22
C VAL A 74 -10.18 -17.75 -16.17
N GLN A 75 -11.43 -17.47 -15.85
CA GLN A 75 -12.29 -16.56 -16.61
C GLN A 75 -12.82 -15.48 -15.68
N LEU A 76 -12.69 -14.22 -16.09
CA LEU A 76 -13.33 -13.08 -15.46
C LEU A 76 -14.50 -12.61 -16.34
N LYS A 77 -15.65 -12.30 -15.75
CA LYS A 77 -16.82 -11.78 -16.46
C LYS A 77 -17.27 -10.45 -15.91
N ASN A 78 -17.97 -9.69 -16.75
CA ASN A 78 -18.51 -8.37 -16.41
C ASN A 78 -17.44 -7.49 -15.73
N VAL A 79 -16.22 -7.53 -16.26
CA VAL A 79 -15.09 -6.80 -15.69
C VAL A 79 -15.34 -5.34 -15.97
N GLN A 80 -15.47 -4.55 -14.91
CA GLN A 80 -15.72 -3.12 -14.99
C GLN A 80 -14.72 -2.39 -14.12
N LEU A 81 -14.12 -1.35 -14.69
CA LEU A 81 -13.23 -0.45 -13.97
C LEU A 81 -13.85 0.94 -13.99
N THR A 82 -13.96 1.56 -12.82
CA THR A 82 -14.46 2.95 -12.68
C THR A 82 -13.38 3.76 -11.99
N SER A 83 -12.72 4.65 -12.74
CA SER A 83 -11.65 5.50 -12.21
C SER A 83 -12.10 6.26 -10.97
N LYS A 84 -11.26 6.25 -9.94
CA LYS A 84 -11.42 7.03 -8.71
C LYS A 84 -10.28 8.05 -8.64
N SER A 85 -10.56 9.22 -8.10
CA SER A 85 -9.55 10.27 -7.93
C SER A 85 -9.72 10.94 -6.58
N PHE A 86 -8.67 10.87 -5.77
CA PHE A 86 -8.64 11.45 -4.43
C PHE A 86 -7.20 11.81 -4.03
N PRO A 87 -7.02 12.85 -3.22
CA PRO A 87 -5.71 13.17 -2.65
C PRO A 87 -5.35 12.19 -1.54
N VAL A 88 -4.05 12.03 -1.31
CA VAL A 88 -3.52 11.27 -0.15
C VAL A 88 -2.45 12.13 0.50
N ILE A 89 -2.83 12.88 1.53
CA ILE A 89 -1.92 13.79 2.22
C ILE A 89 -1.15 13.05 3.31
N GLN A 90 0.16 12.99 3.13
CA GLN A 90 1.14 12.36 4.00
C GLN A 90 2.12 13.40 4.55
N TYR A 91 2.88 12.99 5.56
CA TYR A 91 3.86 13.82 6.25
C TYR A 91 5.16 13.04 6.45
N ASP A 92 6.29 13.71 6.22
CA ASP A 92 7.63 13.21 6.54
C ASP A 92 8.47 14.39 7.04
N GLY A 93 9.57 14.11 7.72
CA GLY A 93 10.43 15.15 8.29
C GLY A 93 11.38 14.61 9.34
N GLY A 94 12.27 15.46 9.82
CA GLY A 94 13.30 15.08 10.77
C GLY A 94 14.31 16.19 11.01
N PHE A 95 15.15 15.99 12.02
CA PHE A 95 16.26 16.86 12.37
C PHE A 95 17.51 16.50 11.56
N ILE A 96 17.96 17.40 10.71
CA ILE A 96 19.16 17.28 9.88
C ILE A 96 20.38 17.59 10.74
N ASN A 97 21.15 16.55 11.08
CA ASN A 97 22.31 16.68 11.96
C ASN A 97 23.38 17.65 11.42
N ASP A 98 23.56 17.72 10.11
CA ASP A 98 24.65 18.51 9.50
C ASP A 98 24.33 20.01 9.50
N THR A 99 23.10 20.38 9.12
CA THR A 99 22.67 21.79 9.08
C THR A 99 22.04 22.26 10.39
N GLN A 100 21.75 21.35 11.31
CA GLN A 100 21.09 21.62 12.59
C GLN A 100 19.68 22.18 12.41
N GLU A 101 18.97 21.74 11.38
CA GLU A 101 17.63 22.20 11.05
C GLU A 101 16.60 21.09 11.25
N PHE A 102 15.42 21.43 11.75
CA PHE A 102 14.26 20.58 11.67
C PHE A 102 13.50 20.82 10.37
N CYS A 103 13.31 19.77 9.59
CA CYS A 103 12.53 19.78 8.37
C CYS A 103 11.17 19.11 8.57
N PHE A 104 10.11 19.70 8.01
CA PHE A 104 8.81 19.06 7.87
C PHE A 104 8.27 19.23 6.46
N MET A 105 7.74 18.15 5.89
CA MET A 105 7.29 18.05 4.52
C MET A 105 5.85 17.57 4.44
N LEU A 106 5.11 18.14 3.50
CA LEU A 106 3.80 17.66 3.07
C LEU A 106 3.98 16.90 1.76
N ILE A 107 3.34 15.75 1.65
CA ILE A 107 3.42 14.89 0.48
C ILE A 107 1.99 14.59 0.03
N ASN A 108 1.69 14.75 -1.25
CA ASN A 108 0.45 14.24 -1.82
C ASN A 108 0.74 13.00 -2.65
N ASN A 109 0.49 11.84 -2.07
CA ASN A 109 0.72 10.56 -2.72
C ASN A 109 -0.51 10.03 -3.49
N GLY A 110 -1.54 10.87 -3.62
CA GLY A 110 -2.78 10.56 -4.32
C GLY A 110 -2.70 10.85 -5.82
N ASN A 111 -3.84 10.70 -6.51
CA ASN A 111 -4.00 10.98 -7.94
C ASN A 111 -4.97 12.14 -8.19
N LYS A 112 -4.92 13.12 -7.28
CA LYS A 112 -5.65 14.37 -7.35
C LYS A 112 -4.94 15.40 -6.48
N ALA A 113 -4.97 16.66 -6.89
CA ALA A 113 -4.69 17.78 -5.99
C ALA A 113 -5.54 17.70 -4.72
N GLY A 114 -4.94 18.07 -3.60
CA GLY A 114 -5.57 18.01 -2.29
C GLY A 114 -5.25 19.24 -1.45
N GLN A 115 -6.19 19.61 -0.59
CA GLN A 115 -5.95 20.59 0.46
C GLN A 115 -5.36 19.89 1.68
N THR A 116 -4.29 20.44 2.21
CA THR A 116 -3.73 20.01 3.50
C THR A 116 -4.62 20.50 4.63
N ALA A 117 -4.29 20.15 5.87
CA ALA A 117 -4.95 20.71 7.03
C ALA A 117 -3.95 21.55 7.81
N ASP A 118 -4.45 22.54 8.54
CA ASP A 118 -3.63 23.32 9.45
C ASP A 118 -2.87 22.42 10.42
N CYS A 119 -1.58 22.66 10.52
CA CYS A 119 -0.68 21.98 11.44
C CYS A 119 0.06 23.03 12.27
N MET A 120 0.47 22.64 13.47
CA MET A 120 1.31 23.46 14.33
C MET A 120 2.54 22.65 14.71
N VAL A 121 3.72 23.15 14.37
CA VAL A 121 4.98 22.59 14.88
C VAL A 121 5.34 23.31 16.17
N LYS A 122 5.54 22.56 17.24
CA LYS A 122 5.89 23.09 18.56
C LYS A 122 7.21 22.53 19.01
N PHE A 123 8.10 23.39 19.49
CA PHE A 123 9.41 23.03 20.01
C PHE A 123 9.44 23.25 21.51
N TYR A 124 9.91 22.25 22.25
CA TYR A 124 9.96 22.25 23.69
C TYR A 124 11.36 21.96 24.20
N ALA A 125 11.83 22.72 25.18
CA ALA A 125 12.97 22.33 26.00
C ALA A 125 12.58 21.19 26.95
N THR A 126 13.51 20.26 27.17
CA THR A 126 13.35 19.12 28.07
C THR A 126 14.45 19.06 29.13
N GLU A 127 14.05 18.84 30.39
CA GLU A 127 14.94 18.68 31.55
C GLU A 127 15.19 17.20 31.89
N GLN A 128 16.31 16.94 32.56
CA GLN A 128 16.84 15.58 32.84
C GLN A 128 15.96 14.72 33.79
N SER A 129 15.05 15.33 34.55
CA SER A 129 14.41 14.70 35.72
C SER A 129 12.88 14.82 35.78
N GLN A 130 12.22 15.58 34.89
CA GLN A 130 10.77 15.74 34.88
C GLN A 130 10.23 15.81 33.45
N LYS A 131 8.99 15.34 33.22
CA LYS A 131 8.19 15.60 32.00
C LYS A 131 7.75 17.08 31.95
N LYS A 132 8.63 18.02 32.28
CA LYS A 132 8.38 19.44 32.10
C LYS A 132 8.86 19.81 30.71
N TYR A 133 7.92 20.31 29.92
CA TYR A 133 8.14 20.81 28.58
C TYR A 133 7.97 22.32 28.65
N GLU A 134 9.04 23.07 28.42
CA GLU A 134 8.94 24.52 28.25
C GLU A 134 8.85 24.80 26.76
N LEU A 135 7.77 25.47 26.34
CA LEU A 135 7.55 25.83 24.94
C LEU A 135 8.55 26.92 24.53
N LEU A 136 9.35 26.63 23.52
CA LEU A 136 10.36 27.55 22.97
C LEU A 136 9.84 28.29 21.74
N LEU A 137 9.15 27.58 20.85
CA LEU A 137 8.68 28.12 19.57
C LEU A 137 7.42 27.39 19.12
N GLU A 138 6.51 28.16 18.51
CA GLU A 138 5.39 27.66 17.72
C GLU A 138 5.54 28.13 16.28
N TYR A 139 5.41 27.20 15.33
CA TYR A 139 5.51 27.46 13.91
C TYR A 139 4.23 26.96 13.22
N PRO A 140 3.28 27.87 12.91
CA PRO A 140 2.04 27.50 12.24
C PRO A 140 2.31 27.14 10.77
N ILE A 141 1.68 26.06 10.31
CA ILE A 141 1.66 25.66 8.90
C ILE A 141 0.22 25.78 8.43
N GLU A 142 -0.02 26.77 7.58
CA GLU A 142 -1.34 27.02 7.02
C GLU A 142 -1.74 25.94 6.00
N THR A 143 -3.04 25.72 5.90
CA THR A 143 -3.67 24.94 4.84
C THR A 143 -3.23 25.45 3.49
N GLN A 144 -2.83 24.54 2.62
CA GLN A 144 -2.37 24.83 1.28
C GLN A 144 -2.73 23.70 0.33
N GLU A 145 -2.85 24.05 -0.94
CA GLU A 145 -3.01 23.06 -2.00
C GLU A 145 -1.67 22.39 -2.31
N ILE A 146 -1.72 21.09 -2.54
CA ILE A 146 -0.57 20.32 -2.98
C ILE A 146 -0.99 19.41 -4.14
N GLU A 147 -0.28 19.53 -5.27
CA GLU A 147 -0.58 18.78 -6.49
C GLU A 147 -0.30 17.29 -6.33
N GLU A 148 -0.89 16.47 -7.19
CA GLU A 148 -0.64 15.03 -7.17
C GLU A 148 0.85 14.70 -7.32
N GLY A 149 1.36 13.81 -6.48
CA GLY A 149 2.76 13.42 -6.44
C GLY A 149 3.73 14.52 -5.98
N GLN A 150 3.24 15.67 -5.51
CA GLN A 150 4.11 16.74 -5.05
C GLN A 150 4.59 16.49 -3.60
N ILE A 151 5.85 16.79 -3.34
CA ILE A 151 6.45 16.91 -2.00
C ILE A 151 6.79 18.38 -1.81
N LYS A 152 6.37 18.98 -0.70
CA LYS A 152 6.67 20.37 -0.36
C LYS A 152 7.31 20.46 1.01
N VAL A 153 8.45 21.13 1.10
CA VAL A 153 9.09 21.48 2.37
C VAL A 153 8.36 22.68 2.95
N VAL A 154 7.68 22.51 4.09
CA VAL A 154 6.79 23.53 4.67
C VAL A 154 7.28 24.07 6.01
N ALA A 155 8.30 23.46 6.59
CA ALA A 155 9.04 24.04 7.70
C ALA A 155 10.52 23.64 7.60
N LEU A 156 11.39 24.61 7.81
CA LEU A 156 12.82 24.42 7.98
C LEU A 156 13.28 25.34 9.12
N VAL A 157 13.43 24.79 10.33
CA VAL A 157 13.69 25.55 11.56
C VAL A 157 15.11 25.30 12.04
N ASP A 158 15.95 26.33 11.99
CA ASP A 158 17.34 26.29 12.42
C ASP A 158 17.45 26.27 13.96
N TYR A 159 17.94 25.17 14.52
CA TYR A 159 18.04 25.02 15.97
C TYR A 159 19.15 25.86 16.59
N LEU A 160 20.23 26.12 15.87
CA LEU A 160 21.33 26.91 16.40
C LEU A 160 20.89 28.36 16.54
N ASN A 161 20.25 28.92 15.52
CA ASN A 161 19.77 30.29 15.55
C ASN A 161 18.61 30.49 16.53
N ASN A 162 17.70 29.52 16.66
CA ASN A 162 16.50 29.70 17.49
C ASN A 162 16.68 29.25 18.95
N PHE A 163 17.53 28.26 19.24
CA PHE A 163 17.51 27.60 20.55
C PHE A 163 18.86 27.55 21.26
N LYS A 164 19.99 27.65 20.56
CA LYS A 164 21.32 27.48 21.16
C LYS A 164 21.54 28.36 22.38
N GLN A 165 21.25 29.66 22.28
CA GLN A 165 21.44 30.61 23.37
C GLN A 165 20.65 30.19 24.62
N TYR A 166 19.38 29.81 24.46
CA TYR A 166 18.55 29.34 25.55
C TYR A 166 19.17 28.10 26.24
N PHE A 167 19.69 27.15 25.46
CA PHE A 167 20.35 25.97 26.03
C PHE A 167 21.65 26.33 26.73
N GLU A 168 22.46 27.26 26.20
CA GLU A 168 23.70 27.72 26.83
C GLU A 168 23.47 28.48 28.15
N GLU A 169 22.37 29.22 28.27
CA GLU A 169 22.00 29.96 29.48
C GLU A 169 21.33 29.09 30.56
N ASN A 170 20.81 27.91 30.20
CA ASN A 170 20.05 27.04 31.11
C ASN A 170 20.67 25.64 31.24
N ASP A 171 21.53 25.44 32.23
CA ASP A 171 22.29 24.21 32.45
C ASP A 171 21.45 22.93 32.66
N ASN A 172 20.22 23.08 33.16
CA ASN A 172 19.32 21.96 33.47
C ASN A 172 18.64 21.36 32.22
N VAL A 173 18.66 22.09 31.11
CA VAL A 173 18.04 21.67 29.85
C VAL A 173 19.00 20.74 29.10
N ARG A 174 18.50 19.61 28.60
CA ARG A 174 19.32 18.54 28.00
C ARG A 174 18.94 18.18 26.58
N GLY A 175 17.74 18.50 26.14
CA GLY A 175 17.30 18.21 24.79
C GLY A 175 16.12 19.06 24.37
N ILE A 176 15.83 19.02 23.09
CA ILE A 176 14.64 19.60 22.50
C ILE A 176 13.71 18.48 22.07
N ARG A 177 12.42 18.70 22.25
CA ARG A 177 11.35 17.84 21.74
C ARG A 177 10.54 18.65 20.75
N VAL A 178 10.24 18.07 19.59
CA VAL A 178 9.38 18.70 18.59
C VAL A 178 8.12 17.87 18.42
N GLU A 179 6.98 18.55 18.40
CA GLU A 179 5.68 17.94 18.14
C GLU A 179 5.03 18.63 16.95
N VAL A 180 4.53 17.86 15.98
CA VAL A 180 3.63 18.39 14.95
C VAL A 180 2.22 18.00 15.32
N ILE A 181 1.36 18.98 15.53
CA ILE A 181 0.00 18.81 16.02
C ILE A 181 -0.98 19.19 14.92
N ARG A 182 -1.97 18.33 14.70
CA ARG A 182 -3.10 18.55 13.81
C ARG A 182 -4.39 18.16 14.52
N ASN A 183 -5.38 19.05 14.57
CA ASN A 183 -6.66 18.81 15.25
C ASN A 183 -6.48 18.20 16.65
N GLU A 184 -5.59 18.81 17.45
CA GLU A 184 -5.24 18.39 18.82
C GLU A 184 -4.58 17.00 18.94
N LYS A 185 -4.25 16.35 17.82
CA LYS A 185 -3.51 15.08 17.79
C LYS A 185 -2.06 15.31 17.36
N VAL A 186 -1.14 14.71 18.10
CA VAL A 186 0.28 14.68 17.74
C VAL A 186 0.46 13.72 16.56
N LEU A 187 0.87 14.24 15.42
CA LEU A 187 1.20 13.49 14.20
C LEU A 187 2.65 13.02 14.17
N PHE A 188 3.53 13.83 14.76
CA PHE A 188 4.97 13.69 14.76
C PHE A 188 5.45 14.06 16.15
N ASP A 189 6.35 13.25 16.70
CA ASP A 189 7.00 13.51 17.97
C ASP A 189 8.44 13.02 17.89
N ASP A 190 9.40 13.91 18.18
CA ASP A 190 10.80 13.51 18.22
C ASP A 190 11.63 14.30 19.22
N GLY A 191 12.68 13.66 19.75
CA GLY A 191 13.61 14.27 20.69
C GLY A 191 15.05 14.25 20.20
N GLN A 192 15.76 15.37 20.35
CA GLN A 192 17.18 15.49 20.07
C GLN A 192 17.93 15.97 21.32
N GLY A 193 19.05 15.33 21.63
CA GLY A 193 19.90 15.74 22.75
C GLY A 193 20.77 16.94 22.36
N TYR A 194 21.05 17.84 23.30
CA TYR A 194 22.02 18.92 23.10
C TYR A 194 23.38 18.52 23.64
N ASN A 195 24.37 18.38 22.75
CA ASN A 195 25.76 18.18 23.11
C ASN A 195 26.40 19.55 23.43
N ARG A 196 26.53 19.85 24.72
CA ARG A 196 27.11 21.11 25.22
C ARG A 196 28.59 21.28 24.87
N GLU A 197 29.36 20.20 24.84
CA GLU A 197 30.79 20.27 24.48
C GLU A 197 30.97 20.69 23.02
N GLN A 198 30.07 20.25 22.15
CA GLN A 198 30.09 20.54 20.72
C GLN A 198 29.19 21.73 20.34
N GLY A 199 28.40 22.26 21.28
CA GLY A 199 27.45 23.35 21.05
C GLY A 199 26.38 23.03 19.98
N ARG A 200 25.94 21.77 19.89
CA ARG A 200 25.04 21.28 18.82
C ARG A 200 24.10 20.15 19.25
N PHE A 201 23.01 19.93 18.53
CA PHE A 201 22.02 18.89 18.75
C PHE A 201 22.36 17.59 17.98
N VAL A 202 21.99 16.42 18.53
CA VAL A 202 22.36 15.08 18.01
C VAL A 202 21.23 14.04 18.09
N LYS A 203 21.16 13.16 17.08
CA LYS A 203 20.26 11.99 17.03
C LYS A 203 20.91 10.70 16.46
N PRO A 204 20.64 9.48 17.01
CA PRO A 204 21.07 8.19 16.44
C PRO A 204 20.10 7.58 15.40
N LEU A 205 20.63 6.80 14.43
CA LEU A 205 19.93 6.26 13.24
C LEU A 205 19.53 4.76 13.36
N GLY A 206 18.47 4.33 12.66
CA GLY A 206 18.03 2.92 12.53
C GLY A 206 17.38 2.61 11.17
N GLY A 207 17.39 1.33 10.72
CA GLY A 207 17.00 0.92 9.35
C GLY A 207 16.07 -0.31 9.24
N THR A 208 15.51 -0.51 8.05
CA THR A 208 14.31 -1.31 7.70
C THR A 208 14.56 -2.60 6.89
N GLY A 209 13.63 -3.57 7.05
CA GLY A 209 12.87 -4.22 5.96
C GLY A 209 13.42 -5.46 5.23
N ILE A 210 12.57 -6.48 5.05
CA ILE A 210 12.84 -7.79 4.37
C ILE A 210 11.75 -8.04 3.28
N PRO A 211 12.06 -8.64 2.10
CA PRO A 211 11.10 -8.89 1.01
C PRO A 211 10.53 -10.34 0.95
N ILE A 212 9.47 -10.56 0.14
CA ILE A 212 8.78 -11.86 -0.12
C ILE A 212 8.41 -12.00 -1.63
N ASN A 213 8.23 -13.24 -2.13
CA ASN A 213 8.23 -13.71 -3.54
C ASN A 213 6.95 -14.55 -3.93
N LEU A 214 6.58 -14.72 -5.24
CA LEU A 214 5.89 -15.91 -5.89
C LEU A 214 5.30 -15.69 -7.32
N ASN A 215 5.30 -16.76 -8.15
CA ASN A 215 4.99 -16.89 -9.62
C ASN A 215 3.54 -17.38 -9.94
N LYS A 216 2.66 -16.62 -10.65
CA LYS A 216 1.22 -17.00 -10.93
C LYS A 216 0.52 -16.34 -12.16
N THR A 217 -0.73 -16.78 -12.46
CA THR A 217 -1.60 -16.30 -13.57
C THR A 217 -1.97 -14.82 -13.45
N LEU A 218 -1.90 -14.02 -14.52
CA LEU A 218 -2.10 -12.56 -14.50
C LEU A 218 -3.13 -12.06 -15.54
N PHE A 219 -4.08 -11.25 -15.09
CA PHE A 219 -4.93 -10.38 -15.92
C PHE A 219 -4.42 -8.94 -15.83
N ARG A 220 -4.31 -8.25 -16.96
CA ARG A 220 -3.96 -6.82 -17.01
C ARG A 220 -5.18 -6.01 -17.40
N VAL A 221 -5.50 -5.00 -16.60
CA VAL A 221 -6.60 -4.05 -16.85
C VAL A 221 -5.95 -2.66 -17.03
N PRO A 222 -5.77 -2.21 -18.30
CA PRO A 222 -5.02 -1.00 -18.58
C PRO A 222 -5.77 0.26 -18.16
N ARG A 223 -5.03 1.38 -18.05
CA ARG A 223 -5.63 2.68 -17.75
C ARG A 223 -6.69 3.06 -18.79
N GLY A 224 -7.83 3.58 -18.33
CA GLY A 224 -8.96 3.96 -19.17
C GLY A 224 -9.83 2.78 -19.62
N PHE A 225 -9.54 1.56 -19.13
CA PHE A 225 -10.44 0.43 -19.28
C PHE A 225 -11.80 0.77 -18.66
N LYS A 226 -12.89 0.46 -19.37
CA LYS A 226 -14.25 0.75 -18.89
C LYS A 226 -14.99 -0.53 -18.56
N PHE A 227 -15.09 -1.42 -19.54
CA PHE A 227 -15.86 -2.65 -19.41
C PHE A 227 -15.37 -3.69 -20.42
N GLU A 228 -15.29 -4.94 -19.98
CA GLU A 228 -15.17 -6.11 -20.84
C GLU A 228 -16.14 -7.19 -20.35
N LYS A 229 -16.84 -7.84 -21.28
CA LYS A 229 -17.82 -8.86 -20.91
C LYS A 229 -17.13 -10.12 -20.40
N GLU A 230 -15.97 -10.45 -20.96
CA GLU A 230 -15.25 -11.70 -20.70
C GLU A 230 -13.74 -11.54 -20.94
N LEU A 231 -12.93 -11.83 -19.92
CA LEU A 231 -11.48 -12.01 -20.04
C LEU A 231 -11.14 -13.44 -19.65
N ILE A 232 -10.33 -14.13 -20.46
CA ILE A 232 -9.91 -15.51 -20.19
C ILE A 232 -8.39 -15.59 -20.20
N GLN A 233 -7.82 -16.19 -19.16
CA GLN A 233 -6.41 -16.58 -19.15
C GLN A 233 -6.28 -18.07 -18.99
N LYS A 234 -5.52 -18.68 -19.91
CA LYS A 234 -5.21 -20.10 -19.85
C LYS A 234 -4.26 -20.32 -18.67
N CYS A 235 -4.61 -21.28 -17.84
CA CYS A 235 -3.75 -21.80 -16.78
C CYS A 235 -3.81 -23.31 -16.86
N HIS A 236 -2.70 -24.03 -16.74
CA HIS A 236 -2.75 -25.49 -16.64
C HIS A 236 -2.42 -25.89 -15.22
N GLN A 237 -3.44 -25.89 -14.37
CA GLN A 237 -3.27 -26.18 -12.95
C GLN A 237 -3.90 -27.54 -12.59
N PRO A 238 -3.09 -28.55 -12.20
CA PRO A 238 -3.61 -29.83 -11.76
C PRO A 238 -4.35 -29.69 -10.42
N LEU A 239 -5.43 -30.42 -10.27
CA LEU A 239 -6.22 -30.53 -9.04
C LEU A 239 -6.10 -31.95 -8.50
N ASN A 240 -5.44 -32.08 -7.35
CA ASN A 240 -5.43 -33.31 -6.58
C ASN A 240 -6.84 -33.64 -6.09
N ILE A 241 -7.06 -34.89 -5.66
CA ILE A 241 -8.32 -35.29 -5.03
C ILE A 241 -8.47 -34.50 -3.73
N GLY A 242 -9.66 -33.94 -3.48
CA GLY A 242 -9.93 -33.11 -2.31
C GLY A 242 -9.75 -31.61 -2.58
N THR A 243 -9.30 -30.87 -1.56
CA THR A 243 -9.22 -29.40 -1.58
C THR A 243 -7.92 -28.92 -2.24
N ASN A 244 -8.05 -27.94 -3.12
CA ASN A 244 -6.95 -27.30 -3.84
C ASN A 244 -7.14 -25.77 -3.84
N THR A 245 -6.08 -25.02 -4.12
CA THR A 245 -6.17 -23.56 -4.34
C THR A 245 -5.73 -23.22 -5.75
N ILE A 246 -6.40 -22.22 -6.34
CA ILE A 246 -6.03 -21.63 -7.62
C ILE A 246 -5.84 -20.16 -7.40
N ASP A 247 -4.66 -19.69 -7.76
CA ASP A 247 -4.26 -18.33 -7.52
C ASP A 247 -4.13 -17.58 -8.84
N PHE A 248 -4.67 -16.37 -8.89
CA PHE A 248 -4.47 -15.47 -10.01
C PHE A 248 -4.41 -14.02 -9.54
N TYR A 249 -3.84 -13.17 -10.37
CA TYR A 249 -3.68 -11.75 -10.12
C TYR A 249 -4.44 -10.91 -11.13
N ILE A 250 -4.94 -9.77 -10.69
CA ILE A 250 -5.42 -8.70 -11.56
C ILE A 250 -4.55 -7.47 -11.30
N LEU A 251 -3.80 -7.04 -12.30
CA LEU A 251 -3.05 -5.79 -12.28
C LEU A 251 -3.88 -4.68 -12.90
N THR A 252 -4.13 -3.60 -12.14
CA THR A 252 -4.70 -2.35 -12.67
C THR A 252 -3.64 -1.27 -12.77
N GLU A 253 -3.77 -0.39 -13.76
CA GLU A 253 -2.82 0.70 -14.01
C GLU A 253 -3.32 2.08 -13.50
N GLU A 254 -4.45 2.09 -12.80
CA GLU A 254 -5.04 3.29 -12.20
C GLU A 254 -5.80 2.99 -10.90
N THR A 255 -5.92 4.02 -10.06
CA THR A 255 -6.80 4.05 -8.89
C THR A 255 -8.25 4.00 -9.35
N ALA A 256 -8.99 2.99 -8.89
CA ALA A 256 -10.32 2.72 -9.42
C ALA A 256 -11.13 1.78 -8.52
N SER A 257 -12.44 1.78 -8.74
CA SER A 257 -13.31 0.69 -8.29
C SER A 257 -13.32 -0.42 -9.34
N LEU A 258 -12.90 -1.61 -8.95
CA LEU A 258 -12.83 -2.80 -9.80
C LEU A 258 -13.99 -3.74 -9.45
N ASN A 259 -14.79 -4.11 -10.46
CA ASN A 259 -15.86 -5.09 -10.36
C ASN A 259 -15.62 -6.23 -11.34
N TYR A 260 -15.82 -7.48 -10.92
CA TYR A 260 -15.70 -8.65 -11.80
C TYR A 260 -16.40 -9.86 -11.19
N GLU A 261 -16.64 -10.86 -12.03
CA GLU A 261 -17.12 -12.18 -11.64
C GLU A 261 -16.08 -13.25 -11.98
N VAL A 262 -15.87 -14.23 -11.11
CA VAL A 262 -14.90 -15.32 -11.34
C VAL A 262 -15.61 -16.59 -11.79
N GLU A 263 -15.13 -17.18 -12.89
CA GLU A 263 -15.46 -18.53 -13.34
C GLU A 263 -14.16 -19.32 -13.60
N LEU A 264 -14.19 -20.64 -13.38
CA LEU A 264 -13.09 -21.53 -13.75
C LEU A 264 -13.51 -22.42 -14.93
N ILE A 265 -12.57 -22.70 -15.82
CA ILE A 265 -12.78 -23.59 -16.95
C ILE A 265 -11.94 -24.85 -16.76
N SER A 266 -12.55 -26.02 -16.88
CA SER A 266 -11.86 -27.30 -16.96
C SER A 266 -12.20 -27.99 -18.28
N GLY A 267 -11.33 -27.89 -19.27
CA GLY A 267 -11.61 -28.33 -20.64
C GLY A 267 -12.83 -27.59 -21.20
N ASN A 268 -13.93 -28.30 -21.46
CA ASN A 268 -15.16 -27.69 -21.97
C ASN A 268 -16.19 -27.37 -20.88
N LYS A 269 -15.88 -27.66 -19.60
CA LYS A 269 -16.81 -27.46 -18.48
C LYS A 269 -16.52 -26.13 -17.79
N ARG A 270 -17.55 -25.31 -17.64
CA ARG A 270 -17.55 -24.12 -16.78
C ARG A 270 -17.90 -24.51 -15.34
N ILE A 271 -17.18 -23.93 -14.40
CA ILE A 271 -17.36 -24.13 -12.96
C ILE A 271 -17.60 -22.74 -12.37
N CYS A 272 -18.83 -22.52 -11.93
CA CYS A 272 -19.26 -21.25 -11.35
C CYS A 272 -19.24 -21.34 -9.81
N PRO A 273 -18.94 -20.24 -9.11
CA PRO A 273 -19.11 -20.14 -7.67
C PRO A 273 -20.59 -20.31 -7.25
N PRO A 274 -20.86 -20.61 -5.97
CA PRO A 274 -22.21 -20.50 -5.41
C PRO A 274 -22.81 -19.09 -5.64
N GLN A 275 -24.15 -18.99 -5.64
CA GLN A 275 -24.85 -17.76 -6.01
C GLN A 275 -24.34 -16.55 -5.19
N ASN A 276 -23.98 -15.47 -5.89
CA ASN A 276 -23.42 -14.21 -5.38
C ASN A 276 -22.01 -14.26 -4.78
N GLU A 277 -21.42 -15.43 -4.52
CA GLU A 277 -20.03 -15.53 -4.01
C GLU A 277 -18.97 -15.28 -5.09
N GLY A 278 -19.36 -15.34 -6.36
CA GLY A 278 -18.47 -15.08 -7.49
C GLY A 278 -18.31 -13.61 -7.85
N LYS A 279 -19.13 -12.71 -7.30
CA LYS A 279 -19.15 -11.28 -7.64
C LYS A 279 -18.25 -10.51 -6.68
N ILE A 280 -17.22 -9.87 -7.21
CA ILE A 280 -16.24 -9.14 -6.44
C ILE A 280 -16.33 -7.67 -6.80
N LYS A 281 -16.35 -6.83 -5.77
CA LYS A 281 -16.19 -5.38 -5.86
C LYS A 281 -15.16 -4.95 -4.83
N LEU A 282 -14.14 -4.22 -5.27
CA LEU A 282 -13.10 -3.68 -4.41
C LEU A 282 -12.57 -2.38 -4.98
N ASP A 283 -11.95 -1.58 -4.12
CA ASP A 283 -11.28 -0.35 -4.53
C ASP A 283 -9.77 -0.56 -4.54
N VAL A 284 -9.15 -0.14 -5.62
CA VAL A 284 -7.72 -0.25 -5.88
C VAL A 284 -7.09 1.14 -5.81
N PHE A 285 -5.94 1.23 -5.16
CA PHE A 285 -5.17 2.47 -5.07
C PHE A 285 -3.79 2.31 -5.70
N VAL A 286 -3.48 3.19 -6.66
CA VAL A 286 -2.15 3.34 -7.27
C VAL A 286 -1.54 4.65 -6.74
N PRO A 287 -0.52 4.59 -5.85
CA PRO A 287 0.16 5.77 -5.34
C PRO A 287 1.17 6.34 -6.35
N CYS A 288 1.64 7.56 -6.12
CA CYS A 288 2.79 8.13 -6.82
C CYS A 288 4.12 7.56 -6.31
N TYR A 289 4.20 7.21 -5.02
CA TYR A 289 5.38 6.76 -4.30
C TYR A 289 5.13 5.44 -3.54
N LYS A 290 6.18 4.64 -3.37
CA LYS A 290 6.13 3.36 -2.63
C LYS A 290 5.97 3.54 -1.12
N VAL A 291 6.39 4.69 -0.60
CA VAL A 291 6.20 5.04 0.82
C VAL A 291 4.76 5.44 1.00
N LEU A 292 4.15 4.84 1.99
CA LEU A 292 2.72 4.80 2.13
C LEU A 292 2.36 5.42 3.48
N ASP A 293 3.05 5.10 4.53
CA ASP A 293 2.87 5.67 5.87
C ASP A 293 3.51 7.05 6.08
N ASN A 294 3.02 7.73 7.13
CA ASN A 294 3.69 8.91 7.67
C ASN A 294 4.85 8.45 8.55
N HIS A 295 5.97 9.15 8.45
CA HIS A 295 7.15 8.80 9.23
C HIS A 295 7.86 10.03 9.77
N THR A 296 8.56 9.79 10.87
CA THR A 296 9.61 10.65 11.37
C THR A 296 10.91 10.01 10.91
N TYR A 297 11.75 10.74 10.17
CA TYR A 297 12.94 10.23 9.47
C TYR A 297 12.59 9.17 8.43
N GLY A 298 11.52 9.41 7.67
CA GLY A 298 11.11 8.55 6.58
C GLY A 298 12.03 8.65 5.36
N LYS A 299 11.69 7.91 4.31
CA LYS A 299 12.54 7.82 3.12
C LYS A 299 12.60 9.11 2.31
N PHE A 300 11.58 9.97 2.37
CA PHE A 300 11.67 11.25 1.69
C PHE A 300 12.67 12.14 2.41
N TYR A 301 12.63 12.17 3.74
CA TYR A 301 13.62 12.88 4.55
C TYR A 301 15.05 12.39 4.28
N GLU A 302 15.32 11.07 4.36
CA GLU A 302 16.65 10.48 4.16
C GLU A 302 17.29 10.80 2.79
N VAL A 303 16.45 11.06 1.80
CA VAL A 303 16.85 11.32 0.42
C VAL A 303 17.01 12.82 0.17
N LEU A 304 16.04 13.61 0.62
CA LEU A 304 15.99 15.05 0.36
C LEU A 304 16.98 15.82 1.24
N GLU A 305 17.29 15.37 2.47
CA GLU A 305 18.32 16.02 3.31
C GLU A 305 19.66 16.16 2.57
N LYS A 306 19.99 15.20 1.70
CA LYS A 306 21.24 15.17 0.92
C LYS A 306 21.24 16.12 -0.28
N GLN A 307 20.10 16.72 -0.59
CA GLN A 307 19.94 17.66 -1.71
C GLN A 307 20.13 19.12 -1.30
N GLY A 308 20.36 19.41 -0.01
CA GLY A 308 20.49 20.79 0.48
C GLY A 308 19.18 21.56 0.34
N ILE A 309 18.10 20.97 0.84
CA ILE A 309 16.75 21.54 0.77
C ILE A 309 16.63 22.92 1.42
N ARG A 310 15.67 23.69 0.94
CA ARG A 310 15.25 25.00 1.47
C ARG A 310 13.79 24.98 1.83
N CYS A 311 13.38 25.93 2.67
CA CYS A 311 11.96 26.18 2.91
C CYS A 311 11.27 26.53 1.59
N ASP A 312 10.04 26.03 1.42
CA ASP A 312 9.22 26.17 0.21
C ASP A 312 9.72 25.43 -1.04
N ASP A 313 10.79 24.63 -0.92
CA ASP A 313 11.19 23.74 -2.01
C ASP A 313 10.06 22.76 -2.34
N ILE A 314 9.89 22.53 -3.64
CA ILE A 314 8.87 21.66 -4.21
C ILE A 314 9.57 20.61 -5.07
N PHE A 315 9.25 19.34 -4.83
CA PHE A 315 9.70 18.22 -5.63
C PHE A 315 8.49 17.53 -6.26
N THR A 316 8.59 17.28 -7.56
CA THR A 316 7.62 16.52 -8.33
C THR A 316 8.04 15.06 -8.43
N VAL A 317 7.14 14.21 -8.94
CA VAL A 317 7.49 12.82 -9.28
C VAL A 317 8.67 12.77 -10.27
N THR A 318 8.77 13.73 -11.20
CA THR A 318 9.88 13.79 -12.16
C THR A 318 11.20 14.08 -11.45
N ASP A 319 11.21 15.00 -10.49
CA ASP A 319 12.41 15.31 -9.70
C ASP A 319 12.81 14.09 -8.87
N MET A 320 11.84 13.44 -8.21
CA MET A 320 12.09 12.25 -7.40
C MET A 320 12.58 11.05 -8.21
N LYS A 321 12.20 10.91 -9.48
CA LYS A 321 12.80 9.92 -10.38
C LYS A 321 14.29 10.15 -10.58
N LEU A 322 14.73 11.41 -10.70
CA LEU A 322 16.13 11.76 -10.85
C LEU A 322 16.92 11.59 -9.54
N ILE A 323 16.29 11.92 -8.41
CA ILE A 323 16.94 11.86 -7.09
C ILE A 323 17.02 10.43 -6.58
N LYS A 324 15.89 9.70 -6.58
CA LYS A 324 15.78 8.32 -6.09
C LYS A 324 14.58 7.60 -6.72
N GLU A 325 14.78 7.09 -7.94
CA GLU A 325 13.77 6.34 -8.69
C GLU A 325 13.13 5.20 -7.89
N ASP A 326 13.89 4.51 -7.03
CA ASP A 326 13.40 3.41 -6.19
C ASP A 326 12.24 3.80 -5.26
N LEU A 327 12.06 5.08 -4.93
CA LEU A 327 10.94 5.56 -4.12
C LEU A 327 9.67 5.81 -4.93
N VAL A 328 9.80 6.03 -6.23
CA VAL A 328 8.67 6.26 -7.14
C VAL A 328 7.96 4.94 -7.39
N TYR A 329 6.63 4.96 -7.33
CA TYR A 329 5.85 3.75 -7.52
C TYR A 329 5.93 3.30 -8.98
N ASN A 330 6.47 2.10 -9.19
CA ASN A 330 6.42 1.44 -10.48
C ASN A 330 5.28 0.42 -10.46
N ILE A 331 4.22 0.72 -11.24
CA ILE A 331 3.02 -0.11 -11.39
C ILE A 331 3.36 -1.56 -11.76
N TYR A 332 4.47 -1.78 -12.46
CA TYR A 332 4.91 -3.09 -12.94
C TYR A 332 5.99 -3.75 -12.04
N GLU A 333 6.52 -3.06 -11.04
CA GLU A 333 7.50 -3.65 -10.10
C GLU A 333 6.99 -4.94 -9.45
N PRO A 334 5.70 -5.08 -9.07
CA PRO A 334 5.21 -6.36 -8.56
C PRO A 334 5.37 -7.51 -9.55
N LEU A 335 5.43 -7.24 -10.87
CA LEU A 335 5.67 -8.24 -11.91
C LEU A 335 7.14 -8.59 -12.08
N GLU A 336 8.05 -7.67 -11.78
CA GLU A 336 9.51 -7.93 -11.81
C GLU A 336 9.94 -8.89 -10.70
N LYS A 337 9.16 -8.92 -9.61
CA LYS A 337 9.29 -9.87 -8.50
C LYS A 337 8.62 -11.23 -8.79
N MET A 338 7.97 -11.39 -9.95
CA MET A 338 7.45 -12.67 -10.42
C MET A 338 8.53 -13.33 -11.28
N ASP A 339 9.24 -14.34 -10.72
CA ASP A 339 10.03 -15.26 -11.55
C ASP A 339 9.10 -15.87 -12.60
N TRP A 340 9.44 -15.80 -13.90
CA TRP A 340 8.61 -16.36 -14.98
C TRP A 340 8.87 -17.85 -15.19
#